data_AF-A0A7U2NG85-F1
#
_entry.id   AF-A0A7U2NG85-F1
#
_cell.length_a   1.000
_cell.length_b   1.000
_cell.length_c   1.000
_cell.angle_alpha   90.00
_cell.angle_beta   90.00
_cell.angle_gamma   90.00
#
_symmetry.space_group_name_H-M   'P 1'
#
loop_
_entity.id
_entity.type
_entity.pdbx_description
1 polymer ?
#
loop_
_entity_poly.entity_id
_entity_poly.type
_entity_poly.pdbx_seq_one_letter_code
_entity_poly.pdbx_strand_id
1 'polypeptide(L)'
;MNFNFKKTYKFAVISALYITIFAAGLFCLLDCFFMKLKTNNLILVASVLSISIYIFALFLMQYRTEKFIYQRVKKLYEEISFLDTNSILNQPVNSDLSQITTQVQQFAANKKLEIESLNDREEFRREFLGNVSHELKTPLFTVQGYISTLLDGAMKDKIIRKKYLERAEKGVERLIYIVEDLDTIAKLEIAEGRIEMTNFDIISLIQGVFDLLEMKANKKEIMLSFDSKYHKPIMVLGNYEKIQQVVTNLVENSIKYGKIGGSTEIGVEEVINNKILINVKDNGEGIEKQNISRLFERFYRVDKSGSRSEGGSGLGLAIVKHIIEAHNERIFVESKFRVGSEFSFTLQKTISQK
;
A
#
# COMPACT_ATOMS: atom_id res chain seq x y z
N MET A 1 21.78 -39.27 6.08
CA MET A 1 22.27 -38.47 4.93
C MET A 1 21.79 -39.15 3.65
N ASN A 2 20.54 -38.89 3.25
CA ASN A 2 19.91 -39.54 2.10
C ASN A 2 20.43 -38.92 0.81
N PHE A 3 21.28 -39.65 0.08
CA PHE A 3 21.72 -39.28 -1.25
C PHE A 3 20.53 -39.33 -2.21
N ASN A 4 19.94 -38.17 -2.47
CA ASN A 4 18.86 -38.02 -3.43
C ASN A 4 19.45 -38.15 -4.84
N PHE A 5 19.31 -39.33 -5.45
CA PHE A 5 19.74 -39.62 -6.82
C PHE A 5 19.06 -38.62 -7.79
N LYS A 6 19.78 -37.54 -8.14
CA LYS A 6 19.27 -36.48 -9.04
C LYS A 6 18.88 -37.08 -10.40
N LYS A 7 17.73 -36.65 -10.95
CA LYS A 7 17.13 -37.09 -12.23
C LYS A 7 18.12 -37.19 -13.42
N THR A 8 19.22 -36.42 -13.37
CA THR A 8 20.34 -36.47 -14.31
C THR A 8 20.98 -37.86 -14.41
N TYR A 9 21.13 -38.58 -13.30
CA TYR A 9 21.68 -39.94 -13.31
C TYR A 9 20.70 -40.95 -13.94
N LYS A 10 19.38 -40.77 -13.73
CA LYS A 10 18.36 -41.62 -14.36
C LYS A 10 18.38 -41.49 -15.89
N PHE A 11 18.63 -40.29 -16.42
CA PHE A 11 18.83 -40.07 -17.85
C PHE A 11 20.03 -40.86 -18.39
N ALA A 12 21.19 -40.71 -17.73
CA ALA A 12 22.44 -41.35 -18.13
C ALA A 12 22.36 -42.88 -18.06
N VAL A 13 21.81 -43.44 -16.97
CA VAL A 13 21.67 -44.89 -16.77
C VAL A 13 20.77 -45.52 -17.83
N ILE A 14 19.64 -44.89 -18.17
CA ILE A 14 18.73 -45.41 -19.19
C ILE A 14 19.36 -45.35 -20.57
N SER A 15 20.04 -44.26 -20.92
CA SER A 15 20.72 -44.14 -22.22
C SER A 15 21.87 -45.15 -22.34
N ALA A 16 22.64 -45.36 -21.27
CA ALA A 16 23.69 -46.38 -21.22
C ALA A 16 23.11 -47.80 -21.41
N LEU A 17 21.98 -48.10 -20.78
CA LEU A 17 21.30 -49.39 -20.92
C LEU A 17 20.85 -49.68 -22.37
N TYR A 18 20.34 -48.69 -23.10
CA TYR A 18 19.99 -48.89 -24.51
C TYR A 18 21.20 -49.13 -25.40
N ILE A 19 22.30 -48.41 -25.15
CA ILE A 19 23.56 -48.59 -25.89
C ILE A 19 24.14 -49.98 -25.62
N THR A 20 24.12 -50.44 -24.37
CA THR A 20 24.66 -51.77 -24.02
C THR A 20 23.81 -52.91 -24.59
N ILE A 21 22.47 -52.80 -24.57
CA ILE A 21 21.58 -53.79 -25.21
C ILE A 21 21.84 -53.86 -26.72
N PHE A 22 21.97 -52.70 -27.38
CA PHE A 22 22.25 -52.66 -28.81
C PHE A 22 23.62 -53.28 -29.14
N ALA A 23 24.67 -52.91 -28.40
CA ALA A 23 26.01 -53.46 -28.59
C ALA A 23 26.04 -54.99 -28.35
N ALA A 24 25.36 -55.49 -27.30
CA ALA A 24 25.30 -56.92 -27.01
C ALA A 24 24.52 -57.72 -28.06
N GLY A 25 23.38 -57.20 -28.54
CA GLY A 25 22.60 -57.85 -29.60
C GLY A 25 23.37 -57.92 -30.92
N LEU A 26 24.09 -56.85 -31.26
CA LEU A 26 24.89 -56.75 -32.47
C LEU A 26 26.14 -57.64 -32.40
N PHE A 27 26.73 -57.80 -31.22
CA PHE A 27 27.78 -58.79 -30.94
C PHE A 27 27.28 -60.24 -31.12
N CYS A 28 26.11 -60.56 -30.55
CA CYS A 28 25.50 -61.90 -30.65
C CYS A 28 25.13 -62.28 -32.10
N LEU A 29 24.55 -61.34 -32.86
CA LEU A 29 24.24 -61.54 -34.29
C LEU A 29 25.48 -61.88 -35.11
N LEU A 30 26.62 -61.29 -34.77
CA LEU A 30 27.86 -61.55 -35.47
C LEU A 30 28.52 -62.85 -35.04
N ASP A 31 28.44 -63.25 -33.77
CA ASP A 31 28.91 -64.57 -33.33
C ASP A 31 28.17 -65.69 -34.09
N CYS A 32 26.87 -65.53 -34.31
CA CYS A 32 26.09 -66.40 -35.20
C CYS A 32 26.56 -66.38 -36.67
N PHE A 33 27.03 -65.23 -37.18
CA PHE A 33 27.52 -65.08 -38.55
C PHE A 33 28.97 -65.56 -38.72
N PHE A 34 29.79 -65.46 -37.67
CA PHE A 34 31.22 -65.74 -37.66
C PHE A 34 31.55 -67.23 -37.81
N MET A 35 30.63 -68.12 -37.46
CA MET A 35 30.75 -69.57 -37.69
C MET A 35 30.97 -69.98 -39.16
N LYS A 36 30.92 -69.04 -40.13
CA LYS A 36 31.14 -69.27 -41.56
C LYS A 36 32.35 -68.55 -42.20
N LEU A 37 33.08 -67.69 -41.49
CA LEU A 37 34.07 -66.77 -42.10
C LEU A 37 35.54 -67.13 -41.80
N LYS A 38 36.41 -67.04 -42.81
CA LYS A 38 37.89 -67.18 -42.67
C LYS A 38 38.51 -65.98 -41.95
N THR A 39 39.61 -66.22 -41.23
CA THR A 39 40.30 -65.33 -40.30
C THR A 39 40.78 -63.97 -40.87
N ASN A 40 40.91 -63.83 -42.19
CA ASN A 40 41.44 -62.60 -42.83
C ASN A 40 40.47 -61.39 -42.80
N ASN A 41 39.19 -61.56 -42.48
CA ASN A 41 38.20 -60.46 -42.50
C ASN A 41 37.91 -59.84 -41.13
N LEU A 42 38.59 -60.28 -40.07
CA LEU A 42 38.26 -59.96 -38.67
C LEU A 42 38.42 -58.47 -38.34
N ILE A 43 39.48 -57.82 -38.85
CA ILE A 43 39.74 -56.39 -38.62
C ILE A 43 38.68 -55.52 -39.32
N LEU A 44 38.28 -55.89 -40.53
CA LEU A 44 37.27 -55.15 -41.30
C LEU A 44 35.90 -55.21 -40.60
N VAL A 45 35.51 -56.39 -40.12
CA VAL A 45 34.27 -56.55 -39.34
C VAL A 45 34.31 -55.73 -38.04
N ALA A 46 35.43 -55.74 -37.31
CA ALA A 46 35.60 -54.94 -36.10
C ALA A 46 35.52 -53.41 -36.35
N SER A 47 36.00 -52.94 -37.50
CA SER A 47 35.91 -51.52 -37.87
C SER A 47 34.47 -51.08 -38.16
N VAL A 48 33.72 -51.88 -38.92
CA VAL A 48 32.30 -51.61 -39.25
C VAL A 48 31.44 -51.62 -37.98
N LEU A 49 31.74 -52.53 -37.05
CA LEU A 49 31.12 -52.62 -35.73
C LEU A 49 31.26 -51.34 -34.91
N SER A 50 32.50 -50.88 -34.74
CA SER A 50 32.80 -49.68 -33.96
C SER A 50 32.08 -48.46 -34.53
N ILE A 51 32.06 -48.33 -35.86
CA ILE A 51 31.35 -47.25 -36.56
C ILE A 51 29.83 -47.35 -36.35
N SER A 52 29.24 -48.54 -36.46
CA SER A 52 27.79 -48.74 -36.27
C SER A 52 27.34 -48.40 -34.84
N ILE A 53 28.12 -48.82 -33.83
CA ILE A 53 27.81 -48.52 -32.43
C ILE A 53 27.95 -47.03 -32.16
N TYR A 54 28.99 -46.39 -32.72
CA TYR A 54 29.22 -44.96 -32.59
C TYR A 54 28.06 -44.12 -33.16
N ILE A 55 27.60 -44.44 -34.38
CA ILE A 55 26.48 -43.74 -35.02
C ILE A 55 25.19 -43.90 -34.21
N PHE A 56 24.89 -45.12 -33.74
CA PHE A 56 23.70 -45.38 -32.93
C PHE A 56 23.74 -44.64 -31.58
N ALA A 57 24.89 -44.64 -30.92
CA ALA A 57 25.07 -43.94 -29.65
C ALA A 57 24.89 -42.43 -29.82
N LEU A 58 25.44 -41.84 -30.89
CA LEU A 58 25.26 -40.42 -31.21
C LEU A 58 23.78 -40.08 -31.44
N PHE A 59 23.10 -40.85 -32.29
CA PHE A 59 21.68 -40.63 -32.59
C PHE A 59 20.80 -40.72 -31.34
N LEU A 60 21.00 -41.76 -30.52
CA LEU A 60 20.23 -41.98 -29.31
C LEU A 60 20.46 -40.86 -28.28
N MET A 61 21.71 -40.40 -28.12
CA MET A 61 22.04 -39.29 -27.24
C MET A 61 21.41 -37.97 -27.70
N GLN A 62 21.44 -37.67 -29.00
CA GLN A 62 20.85 -36.45 -29.56
C GLN A 62 19.33 -36.42 -29.33
N TYR A 63 18.64 -37.50 -29.72
CA TYR A 63 17.18 -37.61 -29.55
C TYR A 63 16.76 -37.51 -28.07
N ARG A 64 17.48 -38.21 -27.19
CA ARG A 64 17.17 -38.21 -25.75
C ARG A 64 17.41 -36.83 -25.13
N THR A 65 18.50 -36.16 -25.49
CA THR A 65 18.83 -34.83 -24.98
C THR A 65 17.80 -33.79 -25.41
N GLU A 66 17.42 -33.78 -26.68
CA GLU A 66 16.39 -32.88 -27.21
C GLU A 66 15.04 -33.09 -26.49
N LYS A 67 14.62 -34.34 -26.33
CA LYS A 67 13.37 -34.68 -25.62
C LYS A 67 13.43 -34.31 -24.14
N PHE A 68 14.57 -34.49 -23.48
CA PHE A 68 14.76 -34.09 -22.08
C PHE A 68 14.69 -32.57 -21.90
N ILE A 69 15.32 -31.81 -22.79
CA ILE A 69 15.24 -30.34 -22.80
C ILE A 69 13.80 -29.89 -23.06
N TYR A 70 13.15 -30.42 -24.10
CA TYR A 70 11.76 -30.10 -24.45
C TYR A 70 10.80 -30.32 -23.28
N GLN A 71 10.88 -31.48 -22.61
CA GLN A 71 10.00 -31.77 -21.46
C GLN A 71 10.26 -30.86 -20.26
N ARG A 72 11.50 -30.44 -20.05
CA ARG A 72 11.84 -29.53 -18.95
C ARG A 72 11.38 -28.11 -19.23
N VAL A 73 11.52 -27.65 -20.48
CA VAL A 73 11.04 -26.35 -20.94
C VAL A 73 9.51 -26.31 -20.94
N LYS A 74 8.83 -27.37 -21.42
CA LYS A 74 7.36 -27.44 -21.44
C LYS A 74 6.75 -27.33 -20.04
N LYS A 75 7.35 -27.97 -19.04
CA LYS A 75 6.88 -27.86 -17.64
C LYS A 75 7.01 -26.44 -17.08
N LEU A 76 8.10 -25.75 -17.40
CA LEU A 76 8.29 -24.35 -17.03
C LEU A 76 7.28 -23.44 -17.75
N TYR A 77 6.94 -23.74 -19.00
CA TYR A 77 5.93 -23.03 -19.78
C TYR A 77 4.50 -23.23 -19.21
N GLU A 78 4.13 -24.46 -18.87
CA GLU A 78 2.80 -24.79 -18.32
C GLU A 78 2.56 -24.11 -16.96
N GLU A 79 3.58 -23.97 -16.11
CA GLU A 79 3.50 -23.21 -14.83
C GLU A 79 3.27 -21.70 -15.03
N ILE A 80 3.60 -21.15 -16.20
CA ILE A 80 3.54 -19.70 -16.50
C ILE A 80 2.33 -19.34 -17.39
N SER A 81 1.77 -20.29 -18.14
CA SER A 81 0.68 -20.05 -19.10
C SER A 81 -0.64 -19.52 -18.51
N PHE A 82 -0.71 -19.31 -17.19
CA PHE A 82 -1.81 -18.61 -16.54
C PHE A 82 -1.76 -17.07 -16.74
N LEU A 83 -0.65 -16.51 -17.25
CA LEU A 83 -0.47 -15.05 -17.37
C LEU A 83 0.14 -14.65 -18.73
N ASP A 84 -0.59 -13.79 -19.44
CA ASP A 84 -0.37 -13.08 -20.71
C ASP A 84 1.01 -13.21 -21.40
N THR A 85 0.99 -13.71 -22.64
CA THR A 85 2.13 -14.31 -23.37
C THR A 85 2.91 -13.35 -24.28
N ASN A 86 2.64 -12.04 -24.24
CA ASN A 86 3.10 -11.13 -25.30
C ASN A 86 4.43 -10.41 -25.03
N SER A 87 4.98 -10.44 -23.80
CA SER A 87 6.18 -9.63 -23.46
C SER A 87 7.52 -10.36 -23.60
N ILE A 88 7.54 -11.70 -23.67
CA ILE A 88 8.78 -12.50 -23.64
C ILE A 88 9.34 -12.80 -25.05
N LEU A 89 8.54 -12.63 -26.11
CA LEU A 89 8.87 -13.13 -27.46
C LEU A 89 9.91 -12.32 -28.26
N ASN A 90 10.37 -11.16 -27.77
CA ASN A 90 11.18 -10.22 -28.58
C ASN A 90 12.67 -10.12 -28.20
N GLN A 91 13.24 -11.07 -27.46
CA GLN A 91 14.67 -11.03 -27.09
C GLN A 91 15.49 -12.17 -27.70
N PRO A 92 16.70 -11.89 -28.24
CA PRO A 92 17.55 -12.88 -28.87
C PRO A 92 18.04 -13.91 -27.85
N VAL A 93 17.77 -15.18 -28.13
CA VAL A 93 18.09 -16.33 -27.28
C VAL A 93 19.58 -16.61 -27.34
N ASN A 94 20.35 -16.01 -26.43
CA ASN A 94 21.72 -16.42 -26.16
C ASN A 94 21.72 -17.55 -25.11
N SER A 95 22.63 -18.50 -25.30
CA SER A 95 22.62 -19.90 -24.87
C SER A 95 22.73 -20.20 -23.36
N ASP A 96 22.52 -19.22 -22.47
CA ASP A 96 22.63 -19.44 -21.03
C ASP A 96 21.25 -19.60 -20.38
N LEU A 97 20.79 -20.86 -20.31
CA LEU A 97 19.52 -21.25 -19.68
C LEU A 97 19.41 -20.75 -18.23
N SER A 98 20.54 -20.54 -17.54
CA SER A 98 20.55 -20.03 -16.17
C SER A 98 20.08 -18.56 -16.12
N GLN A 99 20.51 -17.73 -17.07
CA GLN A 99 20.14 -16.31 -17.14
C GLN A 99 18.65 -16.13 -17.44
N ILE A 100 18.11 -16.90 -18.38
CA ILE A 100 16.67 -16.89 -18.69
C ILE A 100 15.87 -17.32 -17.46
N THR A 101 16.32 -18.36 -16.74
CA THR A 101 15.65 -18.83 -15.52
C THR A 101 15.61 -17.74 -14.46
N THR A 102 16.72 -17.04 -14.23
CA THR A 102 16.79 -15.94 -13.26
C THR A 102 15.92 -14.75 -13.67
N GLN A 103 15.96 -14.35 -14.95
CA GLN A 103 15.13 -13.24 -15.47
C GLN A 103 13.63 -13.54 -15.37
N VAL A 104 13.22 -14.76 -15.71
CA VAL A 104 11.82 -15.20 -15.61
C VAL A 104 11.37 -15.23 -14.14
N GLN A 105 12.22 -15.72 -13.23
CA GLN A 105 11.92 -15.70 -11.79
C GLN A 105 11.79 -14.27 -11.24
N GLN A 106 12.67 -13.35 -11.64
CA GLN A 106 12.59 -11.94 -11.26
C GLN A 106 11.33 -11.27 -11.80
N PHE A 107 10.97 -11.53 -13.06
CA PHE A 107 9.74 -11.01 -13.66
C PHE A 107 8.50 -11.51 -12.94
N ALA A 108 8.43 -12.81 -12.65
CA ALA A 108 7.32 -13.40 -11.89
C ALA A 108 7.22 -12.82 -10.47
N ALA A 109 8.34 -12.61 -9.79
CA ALA A 109 8.37 -11.99 -8.46
C ALA A 109 7.88 -10.53 -8.50
N ASN A 110 8.37 -9.73 -9.46
CA ASN A 110 7.94 -8.35 -9.62
C ASN A 110 6.45 -8.25 -9.96
N LYS A 111 5.95 -9.10 -10.87
CA LYS A 111 4.53 -9.14 -11.22
C LYS A 111 3.65 -9.62 -10.06
N LYS A 112 4.13 -10.55 -9.24
CA LYS A 112 3.43 -10.95 -8.03
C LYS A 112 3.29 -9.77 -7.05
N LEU A 113 4.36 -9.03 -6.79
CA LEU A 113 4.31 -7.82 -5.94
C LEU A 113 3.38 -6.75 -6.50
N GLU A 114 3.35 -6.58 -7.83
CA GLU A 114 2.43 -5.66 -8.50
C GLU A 114 0.97 -6.08 -8.32
N ILE A 115 0.66 -7.37 -8.49
CA ILE A 115 -0.69 -7.91 -8.27
C ILE A 115 -1.10 -7.79 -6.80
N GLU A 116 -0.19 -8.10 -5.85
CA GLU A 116 -0.45 -7.91 -4.42
C GLU A 116 -0.77 -6.44 -4.12
N SER A 117 0.03 -5.50 -4.63
CA SER A 117 -0.23 -4.06 -4.47
C SER A 117 -1.55 -3.62 -5.11
N LEU A 118 -1.94 -4.18 -6.26
CA LEU A 118 -3.22 -3.88 -6.90
C LEU A 118 -4.40 -4.42 -6.10
N ASN A 119 -4.30 -5.64 -5.58
CA ASN A 119 -5.33 -6.24 -4.73
C ASN A 119 -5.49 -5.46 -3.43
N ASP A 120 -4.40 -5.06 -2.79
CA ASP A 120 -4.42 -4.22 -1.59
C ASP A 120 -5.14 -2.89 -1.86
N ARG A 121 -4.88 -2.26 -3.02
CA ARG A 121 -5.59 -1.04 -3.47
C ARG A 121 -7.07 -1.28 -3.73
N GLU A 122 -7.43 -2.43 -4.31
CA GLU A 122 -8.84 -2.76 -4.58
C GLU A 122 -9.62 -3.02 -3.29
N GLU A 123 -9.08 -3.83 -2.38
CA GLU A 123 -9.66 -4.10 -1.07
C GLU A 123 -9.85 -2.80 -0.29
N PHE A 124 -8.82 -1.96 -0.28
CA PHE A 124 -8.88 -0.62 0.30
C PHE A 124 -9.99 0.24 -0.31
N ARG A 125 -10.10 0.29 -1.65
CA ARG A 125 -11.14 1.08 -2.33
C ARG A 125 -12.54 0.59 -1.95
N ARG A 126 -12.71 -0.73 -1.83
CA ARG A 126 -13.99 -1.36 -1.44
C ARG A 126 -14.36 -1.03 0.01
N GLU A 127 -13.41 -1.14 0.93
CA GLU A 127 -13.61 -0.77 2.34
C GLU A 127 -13.96 0.72 2.48
N PHE A 128 -13.23 1.58 1.78
CA PHE A 128 -13.49 3.02 1.73
C PHE A 128 -14.92 3.33 1.27
N LEU A 129 -15.35 2.81 0.12
CA LEU A 129 -16.71 3.03 -0.40
C LEU A 129 -17.79 2.49 0.55
N GLY A 130 -17.52 1.37 1.22
CA GLY A 130 -18.40 0.82 2.25
C GLY A 130 -18.56 1.78 3.44
N ASN A 131 -17.45 2.29 3.96
CA ASN A 131 -17.44 3.20 5.11
C ASN A 131 -18.10 4.55 4.77
N VAL A 132 -17.82 5.09 3.58
CA VAL A 132 -18.48 6.30 3.04
C VAL A 132 -20.00 6.12 3.03
N SER A 133 -20.47 5.00 2.49
CA SER A 133 -21.90 4.71 2.40
C SER A 133 -22.57 4.65 3.78
N HIS A 134 -21.87 4.09 4.78
CA HIS A 134 -22.39 4.01 6.15
C HIS A 134 -22.43 5.38 6.86
N GLU A 135 -21.38 6.19 6.71
CA GLU A 135 -21.30 7.51 7.33
C GLU A 135 -22.25 8.51 6.69
N LEU A 136 -22.60 8.37 5.41
CA LEU A 136 -23.64 9.18 4.76
C LEU A 136 -25.06 8.73 5.14
N LYS A 137 -25.33 7.43 5.20
CA LYS A 137 -26.67 6.89 5.53
C LYS A 137 -27.16 7.35 6.90
N THR A 138 -26.29 7.35 7.90
CA THR A 138 -26.66 7.66 9.29
C THR A 138 -27.28 9.06 9.47
N PRO A 139 -26.59 10.17 9.10
CA PRO A 139 -27.18 11.51 9.17
C PRO A 139 -28.36 11.66 8.20
N LEU A 140 -28.32 11.05 7.01
CA LEU A 140 -29.43 11.10 6.05
C LEU A 140 -30.74 10.54 6.64
N PHE A 141 -30.70 9.33 7.21
CA PHE A 141 -31.88 8.74 7.86
C PHE A 141 -32.31 9.49 9.12
N THR A 142 -31.36 10.14 9.81
CA THR A 142 -31.66 10.96 10.99
C THR A 142 -32.43 12.23 10.58
N VAL A 143 -31.97 12.92 9.55
CA VAL A 143 -32.66 14.08 8.96
C VAL A 143 -34.03 13.68 8.45
N GLN A 144 -34.11 12.60 7.67
CA GLN A 144 -35.37 12.07 7.16
C GLN A 144 -36.34 11.74 8.29
N GLY A 145 -35.88 11.04 9.34
CA GLY A 145 -36.70 10.67 10.49
C GLY A 145 -37.28 11.88 11.21
N TYR A 146 -36.46 12.90 11.50
CA TYR A 146 -36.94 14.13 12.13
C TYR A 146 -37.93 14.90 11.25
N ILE A 147 -37.68 15.00 9.95
CA ILE A 147 -38.61 15.64 9.00
C ILE A 147 -39.94 14.86 8.95
N SER A 148 -39.90 13.53 8.82
CA SER A 148 -41.12 12.70 8.80
C SER A 148 -41.93 12.86 10.09
N THR A 149 -41.29 12.82 11.27
CA THR A 149 -42.01 13.01 12.55
C THR A 149 -42.64 14.40 12.66
N LEU A 150 -41.98 15.43 12.13
CA LEU A 150 -42.56 16.78 12.05
C LEU A 150 -43.81 16.80 11.17
N LEU A 151 -43.77 16.14 10.01
CA LEU A 151 -44.90 16.02 9.08
C LEU A 151 -46.07 15.21 9.68
N ASP A 152 -45.79 14.18 10.47
CA ASP A 152 -46.79 13.32 11.13
C ASP A 152 -47.52 13.99 12.31
N GLY A 153 -47.24 15.27 12.58
CA GLY A 153 -48.00 16.09 13.52
C GLY A 153 -47.19 16.66 14.68
N ALA A 154 -45.92 16.27 14.84
CA ALA A 154 -45.04 16.86 15.87
C ALA A 154 -44.74 18.35 15.60
N MET A 155 -45.01 18.84 14.37
CA MET A 155 -45.06 20.26 14.05
C MET A 155 -45.93 21.07 15.03
N LYS A 156 -47.03 20.52 15.56
CA LYS A 156 -48.00 21.28 16.38
C LYS A 156 -47.39 21.76 17.70
N ASP A 157 -46.44 21.02 18.25
CA ASP A 157 -45.70 21.40 19.46
C ASP A 157 -44.50 22.30 19.08
N LYS A 158 -44.49 23.54 19.58
CA LYS A 158 -43.45 24.54 19.27
C LYS A 158 -42.07 24.15 19.81
N ILE A 159 -42.00 23.45 20.94
CA ILE A 159 -40.74 23.02 21.58
C ILE A 159 -40.16 21.86 20.78
N ILE A 160 -40.97 20.85 20.46
CA ILE A 160 -40.55 19.70 19.66
C ILE A 160 -40.15 20.14 18.25
N ARG A 161 -40.93 21.04 17.64
CA ARG A 161 -40.64 21.60 16.31
C ARG A 161 -39.24 22.20 16.24
N LYS A 162 -38.91 23.12 17.16
CA LYS A 162 -37.60 23.76 17.19
C LYS A 162 -36.49 22.74 17.41
N LYS A 163 -36.65 21.86 18.40
CA LYS A 163 -35.67 20.82 18.71
C LYS A 163 -35.39 19.90 17.52
N TYR A 164 -36.41 19.49 16.77
CA TYR A 164 -36.24 18.55 15.65
C TYR A 164 -35.66 19.24 14.42
N LEU A 165 -36.03 20.50 14.16
CA LEU A 165 -35.39 21.31 13.11
C LEU A 165 -33.90 21.52 13.38
N GLU A 166 -33.52 21.87 14.61
CA GLU A 166 -32.09 22.00 15.01
C GLU A 166 -31.33 20.67 14.87
N ARG A 167 -32.00 19.53 15.09
CA ARG A 167 -31.39 18.21 14.92
C ARG A 167 -31.25 17.83 13.44
N ALA A 168 -32.22 18.21 12.61
CA ALA A 168 -32.14 18.03 11.17
C ALA A 168 -31.04 18.93 10.56
N GLU A 169 -30.96 20.19 10.96
CA GLU A 169 -29.90 21.12 10.56
C GLU A 169 -28.50 20.54 10.87
N LYS A 170 -28.27 20.09 12.11
CA LYS A 170 -27.01 19.42 12.48
C LYS A 170 -26.72 18.17 11.64
N GLY A 171 -27.76 17.44 11.24
CA GLY A 171 -27.62 16.28 10.36
C GLY A 171 -27.18 16.68 8.95
N VAL A 172 -27.71 17.78 8.41
CA VAL A 172 -27.32 18.35 7.12
C VAL A 172 -25.90 18.91 7.17
N GLU A 173 -25.54 19.67 8.20
CA GLU A 173 -24.17 20.14 8.42
C GLU A 173 -23.18 18.97 8.42
N ARG A 174 -23.51 17.87 9.12
CA ARG A 174 -22.67 16.66 9.10
C ARG A 174 -22.52 16.06 7.72
N LEU A 175 -23.58 16.05 6.90
CA LEU A 175 -23.50 15.56 5.52
C LEU A 175 -22.56 16.43 4.68
N ILE A 176 -22.62 17.75 4.83
CA ILE A 176 -21.75 18.69 4.14
C ILE A 176 -20.28 18.40 4.48
N TYR A 177 -19.94 18.30 5.77
CA TYR A 177 -18.57 17.98 6.20
C TYR A 177 -18.05 16.66 5.61
N ILE A 178 -18.89 15.60 5.59
CA ILE A 178 -18.48 14.32 5.01
C ILE A 178 -18.21 14.50 3.51
N VAL A 179 -19.05 15.22 2.77
CA VAL A 179 -18.85 15.43 1.33
C VAL A 179 -17.59 16.23 1.05
N GLU A 180 -17.31 17.28 1.81
CA GLU A 180 -16.08 18.10 1.69
C GLU A 180 -14.81 17.30 2.00
N ASP A 181 -14.85 16.47 3.04
CA ASP A 181 -13.74 15.58 3.38
C ASP A 181 -13.48 14.56 2.26
N LEU A 182 -14.53 14.04 1.63
CA LEU A 182 -14.42 13.10 0.51
C LEU A 182 -13.87 13.75 -0.75
N ASP A 183 -14.32 14.96 -1.07
CA ASP A 183 -13.76 15.73 -2.18
C ASP A 183 -12.27 16.01 -1.96
N THR A 184 -11.88 16.34 -0.72
CA THR A 184 -10.47 16.53 -0.36
C THR A 184 -9.66 15.26 -0.58
N ILE A 185 -10.13 14.11 -0.09
CA ILE A 185 -9.43 12.82 -0.26
C ILE A 185 -9.34 12.45 -1.74
N ALA A 186 -10.44 12.58 -2.50
CA ALA A 186 -10.46 12.27 -3.92
C ALA A 186 -9.47 13.13 -4.72
N LYS A 187 -9.38 14.43 -4.41
CA LYS A 187 -8.39 15.33 -5.01
C LYS A 187 -6.96 14.94 -4.69
N LEU A 188 -6.69 14.53 -3.45
CA LEU A 188 -5.35 14.09 -3.03
C LEU A 188 -4.94 12.75 -3.67
N GLU A 189 -5.88 11.82 -3.89
CA GLU A 189 -5.61 10.54 -4.57
C GLU A 189 -5.39 10.71 -6.08
N ILE A 190 -6.12 11.61 -6.73
CA ILE A 190 -5.97 11.87 -8.17
C ILE A 190 -4.69 12.68 -8.46
N ALA A 191 -4.32 13.60 -7.56
CA ALA A 191 -3.24 14.55 -7.76
C ALA A 191 -1.83 13.99 -7.43
N GLU A 192 -1.52 12.74 -7.81
CA GLU A 192 -0.24 12.02 -7.64
C GLU A 192 1.04 12.76 -8.14
N GLY A 193 1.06 14.09 -8.35
CA GLY A 193 2.33 14.76 -8.67
C GLY A 193 2.42 16.28 -8.73
N ARG A 194 1.41 17.11 -8.39
CA ARG A 194 1.61 18.58 -8.38
C ARG A 194 0.81 19.27 -7.28
N ILE A 195 1.32 19.21 -6.06
CA ILE A 195 0.96 20.20 -5.05
C ILE A 195 1.69 21.49 -5.39
N GLU A 196 0.94 22.58 -5.57
CA GLU A 196 1.53 23.91 -5.74
C GLU A 196 2.14 24.36 -4.41
N MET A 197 3.47 24.37 -4.37
CA MET A 197 4.23 24.79 -3.19
C MET A 197 4.49 26.30 -3.25
N THR A 198 4.29 26.95 -2.12
CA THR A 198 4.47 28.39 -1.92
C THR A 198 5.31 28.64 -0.67
N ASN A 199 6.03 29.74 -0.64
CA ASN A 199 6.71 30.20 0.57
C ASN A 199 5.72 31.05 1.37
N PHE A 200 5.49 30.70 2.63
CA PHE A 200 4.62 31.47 3.52
C PHE A 200 5.12 31.44 4.96
N ASP A 201 4.65 32.38 5.78
CA ASP A 201 4.94 32.42 7.21
C ASP A 201 3.99 31.51 7.98
N ILE A 202 4.53 30.48 8.63
CA ILE A 202 3.73 29.51 9.39
C ILE A 202 3.11 30.14 10.64
N ILE A 203 3.76 31.15 11.23
CA ILE A 203 3.24 31.84 12.42
C ILE A 203 1.95 32.59 12.08
N SER A 204 1.97 33.35 10.98
CA SER A 204 0.78 34.05 10.48
C SER A 204 -0.36 33.08 10.13
N LEU A 205 -0.05 31.92 9.53
CA LEU A 205 -1.06 30.89 9.24
C LEU A 205 -1.69 30.35 10.51
N ILE A 206 -0.88 29.99 11.52
CA ILE A 206 -1.37 29.47 12.80
C ILE A 206 -2.24 30.52 13.51
N GLN A 207 -1.83 31.78 13.51
CA GLN A 207 -2.62 32.87 14.09
C GLN A 207 -3.99 32.99 13.41
N GLY A 208 -4.06 32.91 12.07
CA GLY A 208 -5.33 32.92 11.34
C GLY A 208 -6.23 31.74 11.71
N VAL A 209 -5.67 30.57 12.03
CA VAL A 209 -6.44 29.41 12.52
C VAL A 209 -6.95 29.64 13.94
N PHE A 210 -6.16 30.26 14.82
CA PHE A 210 -6.62 30.64 16.16
C PHE A 210 -7.80 31.62 16.09
N ASP A 211 -7.70 32.64 15.25
CA ASP A 211 -8.78 33.63 15.07
C ASP A 211 -10.07 32.96 14.53
N LEU A 212 -9.93 32.03 13.59
CA LEU A 212 -11.06 31.27 13.04
C LEU A 212 -11.77 30.41 14.10
N LEU A 213 -11.00 29.80 15.01
CA LEU A 213 -11.49 28.84 15.99
C LEU A 213 -11.77 29.45 17.37
N GLU A 214 -11.49 30.75 17.56
CA GLU A 214 -11.64 31.46 18.84
C GLU A 214 -13.03 31.30 19.44
N MET A 215 -14.09 31.51 18.64
CA MET A 215 -15.47 31.35 19.11
C MET A 215 -15.78 29.91 19.56
N LYS A 216 -15.19 28.91 18.91
CA LYS A 216 -15.38 27.49 19.22
C LYS A 216 -14.64 27.10 20.49
N ALA A 217 -13.41 27.60 20.64
CA ALA A 217 -12.58 27.41 21.83
C ALA A 217 -13.21 28.07 23.07
N ASN A 218 -13.69 29.31 22.94
CA ASN A 218 -14.36 30.06 24.01
C ASN A 218 -15.62 29.37 24.53
N LYS A 219 -16.39 28.69 23.66
CA LYS A 219 -17.56 27.90 24.08
C LYS A 219 -17.21 26.72 25.01
N LYS A 220 -15.98 26.20 24.95
CA LYS A 220 -15.46 25.15 25.84
C LYS A 220 -14.46 25.68 26.87
N GLU A 221 -14.28 27.00 26.96
CA GLU A 221 -13.30 27.66 27.83
C GLU A 221 -11.86 27.15 27.60
N ILE A 222 -11.52 26.80 26.36
CA ILE A 222 -10.18 26.31 26.01
C ILE A 222 -9.30 27.48 25.58
N MET A 223 -8.12 27.60 26.21
CA MET A 223 -7.12 28.61 25.84
C MET A 223 -6.30 28.13 24.64
N LEU A 224 -6.28 28.92 23.57
CA LEU A 224 -5.39 28.71 22.41
C LEU A 224 -4.17 29.62 22.58
N SER A 225 -2.97 29.05 22.58
CA SER A 225 -1.74 29.83 22.73
C SER A 225 -0.56 29.25 21.96
N PHE A 226 0.42 30.09 21.69
CA PHE A 226 1.75 29.64 21.30
C PHE A 226 2.54 29.21 22.55
N ASP A 227 3.44 28.24 22.39
CA ASP A 227 4.38 27.80 23.43
C ASP A 227 5.38 28.90 23.86
N SER A 228 5.68 29.81 22.93
CA SER A 228 6.67 30.87 23.08
C SER A 228 6.27 32.11 22.30
N LYS A 229 6.98 33.22 22.52
CA LYS A 229 6.75 34.45 21.76
C LYS A 229 7.58 34.46 20.48
N TYR A 230 6.94 34.26 19.35
CA TYR A 230 7.56 34.38 18.03
C TYR A 230 7.68 35.85 17.62
N HIS A 231 8.91 36.36 17.54
CA HIS A 231 9.17 37.77 17.18
C HIS A 231 9.59 37.95 15.71
N LYS A 232 9.82 36.85 14.99
CA LYS A 232 10.24 36.84 13.58
C LYS A 232 9.35 35.86 12.82
N PRO A 233 9.00 36.17 11.55
CA PRO A 233 8.29 35.22 10.70
C PRO A 233 9.16 33.98 10.45
N ILE A 234 8.53 32.82 10.44
CA ILE A 234 9.17 31.54 10.15
C ILE A 234 8.65 31.07 8.80
N MET A 235 9.50 31.22 7.78
CA MET A 235 9.13 30.89 6.41
C MET A 235 9.26 29.38 6.18
N VAL A 236 8.20 28.77 5.65
CA VAL A 236 8.16 27.35 5.27
C VAL A 236 7.76 27.21 3.80
N LEU A 237 8.17 26.09 3.19
CA LEU A 237 7.76 25.69 1.84
C LEU A 237 6.61 24.68 1.93
N GLY A 238 5.45 25.03 1.37
CA GLY A 238 4.30 24.14 1.33
C GLY A 238 3.11 24.75 0.59
N ASN A 239 2.04 23.99 0.41
CA ASN A 239 0.78 24.55 -0.05
C ASN A 239 0.03 25.21 1.10
N TYR A 240 -0.14 26.54 1.03
CA TYR A 240 -0.74 27.33 2.10
C TYR A 240 -2.11 26.79 2.55
N GLU A 241 -3.03 26.56 1.61
CA GLU A 241 -4.40 26.11 1.92
C GLU A 241 -4.42 24.71 2.56
N LYS A 242 -3.58 23.80 2.05
CA LYS A 242 -3.50 22.43 2.59
C LYS A 242 -2.86 22.40 3.97
N ILE A 243 -1.82 23.19 4.22
CA ILE A 243 -1.24 23.29 5.56
C ILE A 243 -2.19 23.99 6.54
N GLN A 244 -2.94 25.01 6.09
CA GLN A 244 -4.01 25.61 6.89
C GLN A 244 -5.06 24.56 7.27
N GLN A 245 -5.46 23.69 6.34
CA GLN A 245 -6.36 22.57 6.62
C GLN A 245 -5.78 21.59 7.65
N VAL A 246 -4.47 21.29 7.58
CA VAL A 246 -3.80 20.45 8.59
C VAL A 246 -3.88 21.07 9.98
N VAL A 247 -3.47 22.33 10.12
CA VAL A 247 -3.46 23.02 11.43
C VAL A 247 -4.89 23.15 11.96
N THR A 248 -5.84 23.51 11.10
CA THR A 248 -7.27 23.58 11.47
C THR A 248 -7.77 22.24 12.00
N ASN A 249 -7.52 21.14 11.30
CA ASN A 249 -7.96 19.81 11.74
C ASN A 249 -7.35 19.39 13.08
N LEU A 250 -6.07 19.69 13.32
CA LEU A 250 -5.40 19.37 14.57
C LEU A 250 -5.95 20.21 15.74
N VAL A 251 -6.14 21.51 15.55
CA VAL A 251 -6.70 22.41 16.57
C VAL A 251 -8.18 22.14 16.82
N GLU A 252 -8.95 21.82 15.79
CA GLU A 252 -10.33 21.39 15.99
C GLU A 252 -10.43 20.10 16.80
N ASN A 253 -9.54 19.14 16.55
CA ASN A 253 -9.46 17.92 17.35
C ASN A 253 -9.07 18.22 18.79
N SER A 254 -8.12 19.12 19.04
CA SER A 254 -7.72 19.50 20.39
C SER A 254 -8.86 20.20 21.15
N ILE A 255 -9.62 21.09 20.51
CA ILE A 255 -10.79 21.74 21.11
C ILE A 255 -11.89 20.70 21.39
N LYS A 256 -12.08 19.77 20.47
CA LYS A 256 -13.14 18.77 20.57
C LYS A 256 -12.89 17.76 21.69
N TYR A 257 -11.71 17.17 21.76
CA TYR A 257 -11.34 16.17 22.75
C TYR A 257 -10.61 16.76 23.99
N GLY A 258 -10.50 18.08 24.03
CA GLY A 258 -9.97 18.85 25.15
C GLY A 258 -10.93 18.86 26.34
N LYS A 259 -10.37 19.12 27.53
CA LYS A 259 -11.15 19.31 28.77
C LYS A 259 -11.73 20.73 28.79
N ILE A 260 -12.87 20.90 29.45
CA ILE A 260 -13.46 22.24 29.73
C ILE A 260 -12.47 23.01 30.61
N GLY A 261 -12.17 24.26 30.25
CA GLY A 261 -11.13 25.05 30.93
C GLY A 261 -9.70 24.63 30.57
N GLY A 262 -9.53 23.82 29.52
CA GLY A 262 -8.26 23.26 29.09
C GLY A 262 -7.38 24.25 28.29
N SER A 263 -6.31 23.73 27.70
CA SER A 263 -5.41 24.48 26.83
C SER A 263 -5.01 23.67 25.60
N THR A 264 -4.82 24.38 24.49
CA THR A 264 -4.14 23.90 23.29
C THR A 264 -2.96 24.82 23.02
N GLU A 265 -1.77 24.26 22.99
CA GLU A 265 -0.52 24.96 22.74
C GLU A 265 0.05 24.53 21.38
N ILE A 266 0.51 25.49 20.58
CA ILE A 266 1.22 25.21 19.34
C ILE A 266 2.66 25.73 19.45
N GLY A 267 3.61 24.83 19.23
CA GLY A 267 5.03 25.14 19.13
C GLY A 267 5.58 24.97 17.73
N VAL A 268 6.56 25.80 17.40
CA VAL A 268 7.22 25.87 16.11
C VAL A 268 8.72 25.94 16.36
N GLU A 269 9.40 24.82 16.17
CA GLU A 269 10.82 24.67 16.46
C GLU A 269 11.62 24.36 15.20
N GLU A 270 12.83 24.90 15.10
CA GLU A 270 13.76 24.52 14.04
C GLU A 270 14.51 23.25 14.42
N VAL A 271 14.49 22.28 13.51
CA VAL A 271 15.13 20.96 13.68
C VAL A 271 16.23 20.80 12.63
N ILE A 272 17.08 19.79 12.83
CA ILE A 272 18.18 19.39 11.96
C ILE A 272 17.70 19.25 10.49
N ASN A 273 18.58 19.56 9.54
CA ASN A 273 18.34 19.51 8.10
C ASN A 273 17.38 20.58 7.55
N ASN A 274 17.39 21.78 8.15
CA ASN A 274 16.61 22.92 7.66
C ASN A 274 15.11 22.59 7.60
N LYS A 275 14.60 21.93 8.65
CA LYS A 275 13.19 21.59 8.83
C LYS A 275 12.62 22.35 10.01
N ILE A 276 11.34 22.69 9.91
CA ILE A 276 10.54 23.22 11.02
C ILE A 276 9.65 22.09 11.52
N LEU A 277 9.66 21.85 12.82
CA LEU A 277 8.71 20.98 13.52
C LEU A 277 7.60 21.85 14.08
N ILE A 278 6.37 21.54 13.72
CA ILE A 278 5.17 22.14 14.27
C ILE A 278 4.53 21.09 15.17
N ASN A 279 4.33 21.40 16.44
CA ASN A 279 3.63 20.54 17.39
C ASN A 279 2.33 21.19 17.85
N VAL A 280 1.29 20.39 18.02
CA VAL A 280 -0.02 20.79 18.54
C VAL A 280 -0.29 19.93 19.76
N LYS A 281 -0.25 20.55 20.93
CA LYS A 281 -0.33 19.89 22.22
C LYS A 281 -1.64 20.26 22.93
N ASP A 282 -2.37 19.25 23.37
CA ASP A 282 -3.59 19.39 24.15
C ASP A 282 -3.46 18.77 25.54
N ASN A 283 -4.24 19.26 26.49
CA ASN A 283 -4.36 18.68 27.85
C ASN A 283 -5.64 17.84 28.03
N GLY A 284 -6.17 17.30 26.94
CA GLY A 284 -7.43 16.59 26.84
C GLY A 284 -7.45 15.21 27.49
N GLU A 285 -8.34 14.35 26.99
CA GLU A 285 -8.51 12.98 27.49
C GLU A 285 -7.33 12.06 27.14
N GLY A 286 -6.48 12.45 26.18
CA GLY A 286 -5.39 11.61 25.69
C GLY A 286 -5.89 10.34 24.99
N ILE A 287 -4.96 9.55 24.47
CA ILE A 287 -5.25 8.39 23.62
C ILE A 287 -4.57 7.16 24.20
N GLU A 288 -5.32 6.06 24.29
CA GLU A 288 -4.75 4.78 24.70
C GLU A 288 -3.77 4.23 23.66
N LYS A 289 -2.67 3.63 24.13
CA LYS A 289 -1.58 3.15 23.27
C LYS A 289 -2.03 2.20 22.15
N GLN A 290 -3.05 1.38 22.41
CA GLN A 290 -3.62 0.44 21.44
C GLN A 290 -4.27 1.12 20.23
N ASN A 291 -4.71 2.37 20.38
CA ASN A 291 -5.40 3.11 19.34
C ASN A 291 -4.46 3.95 18.47
N ILE A 292 -3.24 4.24 18.96
CA ILE A 292 -2.30 5.18 18.32
C ILE A 292 -1.97 4.78 16.88
N SER A 293 -1.71 3.49 16.62
CA SER A 293 -1.37 3.00 15.27
C SER A 293 -2.51 3.16 14.26
N ARG A 294 -3.74 3.30 14.75
CA ARG A 294 -4.97 3.31 13.95
C ARG A 294 -5.56 4.70 13.78
N LEU A 295 -5.05 5.72 14.46
CA LEU A 295 -5.61 7.09 14.45
C LEU A 295 -5.68 7.71 13.06
N PHE A 296 -4.77 7.32 12.18
CA PHE A 296 -4.71 7.82 10.81
C PHE A 296 -5.47 6.94 9.80
N GLU A 297 -6.10 5.84 10.26
CA GLU A 297 -7.03 5.07 9.44
C GLU A 297 -8.28 5.92 9.15
N ARG A 298 -8.77 5.87 7.90
CA ARG A 298 -9.99 6.58 7.50
C ARG A 298 -11.19 6.03 8.27
N PHE A 299 -12.06 6.92 8.74
CA PHE A 299 -13.27 6.59 9.51
C PHE A 299 -13.01 5.94 10.88
N TYR A 300 -11.74 5.82 11.31
CA TYR A 300 -11.42 5.26 12.61
C TYR A 300 -11.75 6.25 13.74
N ARG A 301 -12.34 5.73 14.81
CA ARG A 301 -12.71 6.49 16.00
C ARG A 301 -12.54 5.60 17.23
N VAL A 302 -11.95 6.16 18.28
CA VAL A 302 -11.64 5.45 19.53
C VAL A 302 -12.92 4.99 20.26
N ASP A 303 -13.99 5.80 20.27
CA ASP A 303 -15.25 5.46 20.94
C ASP A 303 -16.45 5.37 20.01
N LYS A 304 -17.19 4.25 20.07
CA LYS A 304 -18.44 4.00 19.31
C LYS A 304 -19.72 4.51 19.99
N SER A 305 -19.70 4.78 21.30
CA SER A 305 -20.91 5.02 22.11
C SER A 305 -21.06 6.46 22.62
N GLY A 306 -19.99 7.12 23.06
CA GLY A 306 -20.04 8.50 23.61
C GLY A 306 -19.82 9.61 22.58
N SER A 307 -18.97 9.37 21.57
CA SER A 307 -18.49 10.40 20.63
C SER A 307 -19.50 10.77 19.52
N ARG A 308 -20.67 10.10 19.45
CA ARG A 308 -21.70 10.40 18.43
C ARG A 308 -22.32 11.80 18.58
N SER A 309 -22.32 12.37 19.79
CA SER A 309 -22.85 13.71 20.08
C SER A 309 -21.92 14.84 19.66
N GLU A 310 -20.60 14.62 19.68
CA GLU A 310 -19.58 15.64 19.40
C GLU A 310 -19.28 15.81 17.89
N GLY A 311 -19.88 15.00 17.01
CA GLY A 311 -19.79 15.14 15.54
C GLY A 311 -18.40 14.81 14.99
N GLY A 312 -18.28 14.29 13.76
CA GLY A 312 -16.96 14.07 13.13
C GLY A 312 -16.97 12.87 12.18
N SER A 313 -16.42 13.06 11.00
CA SER A 313 -16.36 12.06 9.92
C SER A 313 -15.39 10.91 10.22
N GLY A 314 -14.40 11.12 11.11
CA GLY A 314 -13.27 10.21 11.25
C GLY A 314 -12.29 10.28 10.06
N LEU A 315 -12.44 11.27 9.18
CA LEU A 315 -11.54 11.50 8.05
C LEU A 315 -10.46 12.54 8.35
N GLY A 316 -10.67 13.42 9.33
CA GLY A 316 -9.77 14.55 9.63
C GLY A 316 -8.30 14.15 9.77
N LEU A 317 -7.95 13.18 10.63
CA LEU A 317 -6.55 12.75 10.80
C LEU A 317 -6.00 12.01 9.57
N ALA A 318 -6.84 11.30 8.82
CA ALA A 318 -6.43 10.68 7.57
C ALA A 318 -6.10 11.74 6.50
N ILE A 319 -6.90 12.81 6.42
CA ILE A 319 -6.65 13.98 5.57
C ILE A 319 -5.32 14.63 5.98
N VAL A 320 -5.10 14.84 7.28
CA VAL A 320 -3.83 15.37 7.77
C VAL A 320 -2.65 14.53 7.30
N LYS A 321 -2.71 13.20 7.50
CA LYS A 321 -1.65 12.29 7.07
C LYS A 321 -1.40 12.39 5.56
N HIS A 322 -2.45 12.35 4.74
CA HIS A 322 -2.29 12.44 3.29
C HIS A 322 -1.72 13.77 2.82
N ILE A 323 -2.14 14.90 3.41
CA ILE A 323 -1.58 16.21 3.07
C ILE A 323 -0.08 16.22 3.38
N ILE A 324 0.31 15.79 4.59
CA ILE A 324 1.72 15.81 5.02
C ILE A 324 2.58 14.86 4.18
N GLU A 325 2.09 13.65 3.88
CA GLU A 325 2.78 12.70 3.01
C GLU A 325 2.94 13.23 1.59
N ALA A 326 1.93 13.92 1.05
CA ALA A 326 2.01 14.53 -0.28
C ALA A 326 2.98 15.73 -0.32
N HIS A 327 3.33 16.31 0.83
CA HIS A 327 4.43 17.28 0.97
C HIS A 327 5.80 16.62 1.15
N ASN A 328 5.89 15.28 1.09
CA ASN A 328 7.08 14.48 1.41
C ASN A 328 7.58 14.67 2.84
N GLU A 329 6.66 14.94 3.76
CA GLU A 329 6.95 15.18 5.17
C GLU A 329 6.33 14.07 6.04
N ARG A 330 6.59 14.12 7.36
CA ARG A 330 6.13 13.10 8.32
C ARG A 330 5.29 13.72 9.41
N ILE A 331 4.29 12.98 9.86
CA ILE A 331 3.50 13.27 11.05
C ILE A 331 3.77 12.25 12.14
N PHE A 332 3.79 12.72 13.37
CA PHE A 332 4.05 11.98 14.60
C PHE A 332 2.94 12.25 15.59
N VAL A 333 2.72 11.29 16.49
CA VAL A 333 1.75 11.41 17.57
C VAL A 333 2.32 10.81 18.83
N GLU A 334 2.30 11.60 19.90
CA GLU A 334 2.63 11.16 21.25
C GLU A 334 1.44 11.45 22.14
N SER A 335 0.95 10.45 22.87
CA SER A 335 -0.23 10.66 23.71
C SER A 335 -0.19 9.74 24.91
N LYS A 336 -0.70 10.26 26.03
CA LYS A 336 -0.87 9.51 27.26
C LYS A 336 -2.30 9.68 27.76
N PHE A 337 -2.97 8.55 27.93
CA PHE A 337 -4.35 8.53 28.39
C PHE A 337 -4.52 9.33 29.69
N ARG A 338 -5.55 10.18 29.71
CA ARG A 338 -5.95 11.19 30.71
C ARG A 338 -5.01 12.38 30.91
N VAL A 339 -3.89 12.43 30.21
CA VAL A 339 -2.92 13.53 30.32
C VAL A 339 -3.12 14.52 29.16
N GLY A 340 -3.16 14.02 27.93
CA GLY A 340 -3.24 14.84 26.72
C GLY A 340 -2.57 14.15 25.53
N SER A 341 -2.56 14.85 24.40
CA SER A 341 -1.90 14.39 23.18
C SER A 341 -1.05 15.50 22.55
N GLU A 342 -0.05 15.10 21.80
CA GLU A 342 0.80 15.94 21.00
C GLU A 342 0.86 15.37 19.58
N PHE A 343 0.43 16.16 18.61
CA PHE A 343 0.54 15.85 17.20
C PHE A 343 1.58 16.76 16.57
N SER A 344 2.58 16.17 15.92
CA SER A 344 3.73 16.93 15.41
C SER A 344 4.00 16.61 13.96
N PHE A 345 4.26 17.61 13.12
CA PHE A 345 4.60 17.40 11.71
C PHE A 345 5.74 18.31 11.27
N THR A 346 6.47 17.90 10.24
CA THR A 346 7.61 18.65 9.72
C THR A 346 7.27 19.39 8.43
N LEU A 347 7.94 20.52 8.19
CA LEU A 347 7.95 21.25 6.93
C LEU A 347 9.37 21.69 6.59
N GLN A 348 9.67 21.89 5.30
CA GLN A 348 10.95 22.44 4.89
C GLN A 348 11.01 23.94 5.21
N LYS A 349 12.07 24.36 5.90
CA LYS A 349 12.36 25.77 6.13
C LYS A 349 12.83 26.39 4.82
N THR A 350 12.26 27.55 4.49
CA THR A 350 12.74 28.35 3.35
C THR A 350 13.39 29.62 3.87
N ILE A 351 14.39 30.10 3.14
CA ILE A 351 15.00 31.40 3.43
C ILE A 351 14.28 32.38 2.51
N SER A 352 13.64 33.40 3.10
CA SER A 352 12.98 34.46 2.34
C SER A 352 13.94 34.99 1.26
N GLN A 353 13.59 34.80 -0.02
CA GLN A 353 14.19 35.59 -1.09
C GLN A 353 13.58 36.98 -0.97
N LYS A 354 14.44 37.93 -0.60
CA LYS A 354 14.13 39.36 -0.58
C LYS A 354 13.55 39.84 -1.89
#